data_AF-A0A352KCN7-F1
#
_entry.id   AF-A0A352KCN7-F1
#
_cell.length_a   1.000
_cell.length_b   1.000
_cell.length_c   1.000
_cell.angle_alpha   90.00
_cell.angle_beta   90.00
_cell.angle_gamma   90.00
#
_symmetry.space_group_name_H-M   'P 1'
#
loop_
_entity.id
_entity.type
_entity.pdbx_description
1 polymer ?
#
loop_
_entity_poly.entity_id
_entity_poly.type
_entity_poly.pdbx_seq_one_letter_code
_entity_poly.pdbx_strand_id
1 'polypeptide(L)'
;MEFVDGEGEEGEGQTVMVETDEEIDGLEADENSEGDRPWRPEAGDDAVRRRPNYTAFTTDYDEEIEAEELCEAEELTRLRLYLDQQLQQFQSVVGRLANRLQRKLMAQQERSWEFDLEEGMLDAARLPRIIMDPFHPLSFKQELDMEFRDTVVTLLLDNSGSMRGRPIMVAAMCA
;
A
#
# COMPACT_ATOMS: atom_id res chain seq x y z
N MET A 1 -11.32 63.54 -16.37
CA MET A 1 -9.97 63.72 -16.93
C MET A 1 -9.08 63.89 -15.71
N GLU A 2 -8.46 62.85 -15.19
CA GLU A 2 -7.45 62.00 -15.83
C GLU A 2 -7.70 60.51 -15.56
N PHE A 3 -7.54 59.72 -16.63
CA PHE A 3 -7.34 58.29 -16.61
C PHE A 3 -5.82 58.04 -16.49
N VAL A 4 -5.40 57.10 -15.65
CA VAL A 4 -4.20 56.30 -15.92
C VAL A 4 -4.52 54.86 -15.54
N ASP A 5 -4.45 54.05 -16.57
CA ASP A 5 -4.58 52.61 -16.65
C ASP A 5 -3.33 51.93 -16.04
N GLY A 6 -3.50 50.71 -15.53
CA GLY A 6 -2.43 49.94 -14.89
C GLY A 6 -2.75 48.46 -14.96
N GLU A 7 -2.41 47.90 -16.12
CA GLU A 7 -2.60 46.53 -16.59
C GLU A 7 -2.22 45.44 -15.59
N GLY A 8 -2.90 44.29 -15.72
CA GLY A 8 -2.66 43.10 -14.92
C GLY A 8 -1.41 42.33 -15.31
N GLU A 9 -0.90 41.57 -14.34
CA GLU A 9 0.04 40.48 -14.55
C GLU A 9 -0.65 39.16 -14.20
N GLU A 10 -1.15 38.49 -15.25
CA GLU A 10 -1.29 37.04 -15.28
C GLU A 10 0.08 36.42 -15.59
N GLY A 11 0.48 35.39 -14.83
CA GLY A 11 1.68 34.57 -15.06
C GLY A 11 2.39 34.30 -13.74
N GLU A 12 2.65 33.08 -13.27
CA GLU A 12 2.93 31.84 -13.99
C GLU A 12 2.37 30.66 -13.17
N GLY A 13 1.32 30.02 -13.67
CA GLY A 13 0.98 28.66 -13.25
C GLY A 13 2.03 27.73 -13.84
N GLN A 14 3.11 27.49 -13.11
CA GLN A 14 4.10 26.49 -13.46
C GLN A 14 3.45 25.11 -13.36
N THR A 15 2.80 24.67 -14.44
CA THR A 15 2.44 23.27 -14.66
C THR A 15 3.74 22.49 -14.77
N VAL A 16 4.22 21.99 -13.62
CA VAL A 16 5.31 21.04 -13.55
C VAL A 16 4.78 19.73 -14.12
N MET A 17 5.02 19.53 -15.42
CA MET A 17 4.92 18.20 -16.02
C MET A 17 5.93 17.33 -15.30
N VAL A 18 5.44 16.45 -14.43
CA VAL A 18 6.25 15.33 -13.95
C VAL A 18 6.34 14.41 -15.15
N GLU A 19 7.46 14.47 -15.87
CA GLU A 19 7.89 13.40 -16.76
C GLU A 19 7.90 12.11 -15.92
N THR A 20 6.80 11.38 -15.98
CA THR A 20 6.64 10.07 -15.37
C THR A 20 6.40 9.12 -16.53
N ASP A 21 7.40 9.01 -17.40
CA ASP A 21 7.38 8.01 -18.45
C ASP A 21 8.71 7.25 -18.45
N GLU A 22 8.55 5.93 -18.47
CA GLU A 22 9.50 4.89 -18.89
C GLU A 22 10.46 4.21 -17.89
N GLU A 23 10.61 4.62 -16.63
CA GLU A 23 11.50 3.87 -15.69
C GLU A 23 10.81 2.94 -14.69
N ILE A 24 9.47 2.96 -14.57
CA ILE A 24 8.75 2.06 -13.64
C ILE A 24 8.43 0.70 -14.28
N ASP A 25 8.46 0.60 -15.61
CA ASP A 25 8.16 -0.64 -16.36
C ASP A 25 9.34 -1.62 -16.41
N GLY A 26 10.55 -1.18 -16.05
CA GLY A 26 11.76 -2.02 -16.00
C GLY A 26 11.97 -2.79 -14.69
N LEU A 27 11.02 -2.69 -13.74
CA LEU A 27 11.07 -3.43 -12.47
C LEU A 27 10.18 -4.69 -12.49
N GLU A 28 10.01 -5.30 -13.66
CA GLU A 28 9.92 -6.76 -13.72
C GLU A 28 11.28 -7.30 -13.26
N ALA A 29 11.45 -7.38 -11.94
CA ALA A 29 12.53 -8.14 -11.35
C ALA A 29 12.31 -9.59 -11.80
N ASP A 30 13.03 -9.97 -12.87
CA ASP A 30 13.21 -11.32 -13.35
C ASP A 30 13.43 -12.24 -12.13
N GLU A 31 12.39 -12.98 -11.77
CA GLU A 31 12.39 -13.88 -10.62
C GLU A 31 13.35 -15.07 -10.83
N ASN A 32 14.07 -15.12 -11.97
CA ASN A 32 15.03 -16.17 -12.33
C ASN A 32 16.49 -15.70 -12.52
N SER A 33 16.87 -14.47 -12.18
CA SER A 33 18.29 -14.09 -12.11
C SER A 33 18.89 -14.43 -10.73
N GLU A 34 19.20 -15.71 -10.50
CA GLU A 34 19.97 -16.18 -9.34
C GLU A 34 21.47 -15.83 -9.40
N GLY A 35 21.89 -14.97 -10.34
CA GLY A 35 23.27 -14.93 -10.80
C GLY A 35 24.01 -13.60 -10.74
N ASP A 36 23.61 -12.60 -9.94
CA ASP A 36 24.54 -11.48 -9.60
C ASP A 36 24.07 -10.58 -8.45
N ARG A 37 23.51 -11.14 -7.36
CA ARG A 37 23.31 -10.33 -6.15
C ARG A 37 24.68 -10.15 -5.49
N PRO A 38 25.25 -8.92 -5.41
CA PRO A 38 26.48 -8.72 -4.65
C PRO A 38 26.27 -9.28 -3.25
N TRP A 39 27.11 -10.22 -2.84
CA TRP A 39 27.04 -10.87 -1.53
C TRP A 39 27.02 -9.77 -0.46
N ARG A 40 25.82 -9.49 0.05
CA ARG A 40 25.65 -8.64 1.21
C ARG A 40 25.83 -9.57 2.38
N PRO A 41 26.92 -9.48 3.17
CA PRO A 41 27.02 -10.27 4.37
C PRO A 41 25.76 -9.97 5.17
N GLU A 42 24.95 -11.00 5.41
CA GLU A 42 23.79 -10.87 6.28
C GLU A 42 24.35 -10.34 7.59
N ALA A 43 23.97 -9.10 7.91
CA ALA A 43 24.33 -8.49 9.16
C ALA A 43 23.57 -9.30 10.20
N GLY A 44 24.18 -10.40 10.66
CA GLY A 44 23.63 -11.20 11.75
C GLY A 44 23.32 -10.28 12.92
N ASP A 45 22.40 -10.70 13.79
CA ASP A 45 21.94 -9.97 14.97
C ASP A 45 23.06 -9.27 15.77
N ASP A 46 24.28 -9.80 15.70
CA ASP A 46 25.48 -9.21 16.29
C ASP A 46 25.84 -7.81 15.78
N ALA A 47 25.51 -7.45 14.52
CA ALA A 47 25.73 -6.12 13.99
C ALA A 47 24.73 -5.09 14.53
N VAL A 48 23.51 -5.51 14.88
CA VAL A 48 22.51 -4.69 15.57
C VAL A 48 22.91 -4.51 17.04
N ARG A 49 23.39 -5.57 17.69
CA ARG A 49 23.89 -5.55 19.08
C ARG A 49 25.16 -4.70 19.29
N ARG A 50 25.96 -4.48 18.24
CA ARG A 50 27.20 -3.68 18.30
C ARG A 50 27.04 -2.21 17.94
N ARG A 51 25.83 -1.75 17.59
CA ARG A 51 25.59 -0.31 17.51
C ARG A 51 25.66 0.25 18.94
N PRO A 52 26.40 1.33 19.20
CA PRO A 52 26.29 2.00 20.48
C PRO A 52 24.81 2.30 20.70
N ASN A 53 24.26 1.88 21.85
CA ASN A 53 22.86 2.12 22.18
C ASN A 53 22.57 3.61 21.97
N TYR A 54 21.69 3.90 21.00
CA TYR A 54 21.23 5.26 20.81
C TYR A 54 20.61 5.72 22.12
N THR A 55 21.18 6.78 22.69
CA THR A 55 20.65 7.43 23.88
C THR A 55 20.27 8.82 23.44
N ALA A 56 18.99 9.16 23.59
CA ALA A 56 18.53 10.52 23.37
C ALA A 56 19.31 11.44 24.31
N PHE A 57 19.81 12.56 23.79
CA PHE A 57 20.58 13.51 24.58
C PHE A 57 19.71 14.20 25.64
N THR A 58 18.46 14.49 25.30
CA THR A 58 17.40 14.97 26.20
C THR A 58 16.05 14.61 25.56
N THR A 59 15.04 14.40 26.39
CA THR A 59 13.63 14.24 26.00
C THR A 59 12.79 15.43 26.44
N ASP A 60 13.40 16.49 26.96
CA ASP A 60 12.70 17.63 27.57
C ASP A 60 11.90 18.47 26.55
N TYR A 61 12.13 18.25 25.25
CA TYR A 61 11.48 18.95 24.14
C TYR A 61 10.63 18.03 23.26
N ASP A 62 10.50 16.76 23.64
CA ASP A 62 9.68 15.80 22.91
C ASP A 62 8.22 15.96 23.36
N GLU A 63 7.30 15.90 22.40
CA GLU A 63 5.86 16.04 22.66
C GLU A 63 5.12 14.84 22.05
N GLU A 64 4.37 14.13 22.88
CA GLU A 64 3.48 13.06 22.45
C GLU A 64 2.04 13.59 22.56
N ILE A 65 1.41 13.78 21.41
CA ILE A 65 0.04 14.31 21.30
C ILE A 65 -0.79 13.31 20.50
N GLU A 66 -2.05 13.15 20.86
CA GLU A 66 -2.99 12.40 20.03
C GLU A 66 -3.24 13.14 18.70
N ALA A 67 -3.35 12.38 17.60
CA ALA A 67 -3.50 12.97 16.27
C ALA A 67 -4.75 13.85 16.13
N GLU A 68 -5.79 13.59 16.93
CA GLU A 68 -7.03 14.37 16.95
C GLU A 68 -6.90 15.75 17.60
N GLU A 69 -5.89 15.97 18.45
CA GLU A 69 -5.64 17.26 19.11
C GLU A 69 -4.75 18.18 18.25
N LEU A 70 -4.15 17.67 17.17
CA LEU A 70 -3.26 18.44 16.29
C LEU A 70 -4.00 19.48 15.43
N CYS A 71 -5.28 19.24 15.13
CA CYS A 71 -6.05 20.04 14.17
C CYS A 71 -7.49 20.24 14.64
N GLU A 72 -8.02 21.45 14.49
CA GLU A 72 -9.46 21.68 14.64
C GLU A 72 -10.25 21.06 13.47
N ALA A 73 -11.52 20.71 13.69
CA ALA A 73 -12.35 20.02 12.68
C ALA A 73 -12.50 20.80 11.36
N GLU A 74 -12.57 22.14 11.43
CA GLU A 74 -12.66 23.00 10.25
C GLU A 74 -11.35 23.00 9.45
N GLU A 75 -10.22 23.07 10.15
CA GLU A 75 -8.90 22.98 9.54
C GLU A 75 -8.65 21.61 8.89
N LEU A 76 -9.05 20.52 9.56
CA LEU A 76 -8.98 19.17 9.02
C LEU A 76 -9.74 19.07 7.70
N THR A 77 -10.95 19.64 7.65
CA THR A 77 -11.78 19.64 6.43
C THR A 77 -11.07 20.38 5.29
N ARG A 78 -10.46 21.54 5.58
CA ARG A 78 -9.68 22.31 4.61
C ARG A 78 -8.46 21.53 4.11
N LEU A 79 -7.68 20.94 5.02
CA LEU A 79 -6.50 20.13 4.69
C LEU A 79 -6.88 18.92 3.85
N ARG A 80 -8.01 18.30 4.14
CA ARG A 80 -8.52 17.16 3.37
C ARG A 80 -8.88 17.56 1.94
N LEU A 81 -9.59 18.66 1.77
CA LEU A 81 -9.93 19.17 0.43
C LEU A 81 -8.68 19.47 -0.40
N TYR A 82 -7.66 20.08 0.23
CA TYR A 82 -6.38 20.34 -0.43
C TYR A 82 -5.68 19.04 -0.84
N LEU A 83 -5.64 18.04 0.03
CA LEU A 83 -5.06 16.73 -0.27
C LEU A 83 -5.81 16.03 -1.42
N ASP A 84 -7.15 16.05 -1.40
CA ASP A 84 -7.98 15.44 -2.43
C ASP A 84 -7.74 16.09 -3.80
N GLN A 85 -7.56 17.42 -3.85
CA GLN A 85 -7.22 18.13 -5.08
C GLN A 85 -5.85 17.71 -5.63
N GLN A 86 -4.85 17.51 -4.77
CA GLN A 86 -3.52 17.04 -5.18
C GLN A 86 -3.57 15.57 -5.64
N LEU A 87 -4.35 14.72 -4.97
CA LEU A 87 -4.53 13.31 -5.31
C LEU A 87 -5.13 13.08 -6.70
N GLN A 88 -5.96 14.01 -7.21
CA GLN A 88 -6.54 13.90 -8.56
C GLN A 88 -5.48 13.70 -9.65
N GLN A 89 -4.29 14.30 -9.50
CA GLN A 89 -3.20 14.18 -10.45
C GLN A 89 -2.50 12.81 -10.42
N PHE A 90 -2.63 12.07 -9.31
CA PHE A 90 -1.90 10.82 -9.06
C PHE A 90 -2.79 9.58 -8.96
N GLN A 91 -4.10 9.70 -9.21
CA GLN A 91 -5.06 8.60 -9.05
C GLN A 91 -4.69 7.33 -9.83
N SER A 92 -4.11 7.47 -11.03
CA SER A 92 -3.71 6.31 -11.85
C SER A 92 -2.53 5.53 -11.26
N VAL A 93 -1.59 6.22 -10.58
CA VAL A 93 -0.43 5.61 -9.93
C VAL A 93 -0.84 5.00 -8.59
N VAL A 94 -1.59 5.76 -7.78
CA VAL A 94 -2.11 5.30 -6.48
C VAL A 94 -2.99 4.07 -6.67
N GLY A 95 -3.89 4.06 -7.67
CA GLY A 95 -4.74 2.91 -7.97
C GLY A 95 -3.94 1.65 -8.34
N ARG A 96 -2.86 1.78 -9.10
CA ARG A 96 -1.98 0.63 -9.43
C ARG A 96 -1.25 0.11 -8.19
N LEU A 97 -0.70 1.01 -7.36
CA LEU A 97 -0.02 0.65 -6.12
C LEU A 97 -0.97 0.00 -5.11
N ALA A 98 -2.16 0.56 -4.93
CA ALA A 98 -3.22 0.01 -4.08
C ALA A 98 -3.58 -1.42 -4.52
N ASN A 99 -3.81 -1.66 -5.83
CA ASN A 99 -4.10 -3.00 -6.33
C ASN A 99 -2.93 -3.99 -6.16
N ARG A 100 -1.68 -3.51 -6.23
CA ARG A 100 -0.50 -4.35 -5.97
C ARG A 100 -0.38 -4.69 -4.49
N LEU A 101 -0.54 -3.71 -3.61
CA LEU A 101 -0.53 -3.90 -2.16
C LEU A 101 -1.68 -4.83 -1.76
N GLN A 102 -2.89 -4.56 -2.24
CA GLN A 102 -4.06 -5.39 -2.03
C GLN A 102 -3.81 -6.85 -2.42
N ARG A 103 -3.24 -7.14 -3.60
CA ARG A 103 -2.89 -8.52 -3.97
C ARG A 103 -1.87 -9.18 -3.04
N LYS A 104 -0.91 -8.41 -2.53
CA LYS A 104 0.09 -8.91 -1.55
C LYS A 104 -0.52 -9.16 -0.18
N LEU A 105 -1.44 -8.31 0.27
CA LEU A 105 -2.13 -8.45 1.56
C LEU A 105 -3.28 -9.48 1.48
N MET A 106 -3.90 -9.66 0.31
CA MET A 106 -4.92 -10.67 0.02
C MET A 106 -4.32 -12.05 -0.30
N ALA A 107 -2.99 -12.21 -0.21
CA ALA A 107 -2.38 -13.52 -0.32
C ALA A 107 -2.92 -14.40 0.81
N GLN A 108 -3.76 -15.38 0.42
CA GLN A 108 -4.50 -16.38 1.22
C GLN A 108 -5.99 -16.13 1.51
N GLN A 109 -6.71 -15.41 0.64
CA GLN A 109 -8.17 -15.50 0.60
C GLN A 109 -8.73 -16.46 -0.47
N GLU A 110 -7.88 -17.30 -1.07
CA GLU A 110 -8.35 -18.38 -1.95
C GLU A 110 -8.92 -19.51 -1.09
N ARG A 111 -10.24 -19.58 -0.99
CA ARG A 111 -10.94 -20.73 -0.43
C ARG A 111 -10.60 -21.96 -1.27
N SER A 112 -9.86 -22.90 -0.71
CA SER A 112 -9.58 -24.17 -1.38
C SER A 112 -10.69 -25.17 -1.08
N TRP A 113 -11.08 -25.93 -2.10
CA TRP A 113 -12.15 -26.92 -2.00
C TRP A 113 -11.58 -28.29 -2.34
N GLU A 114 -11.88 -29.27 -1.49
CA GLU A 114 -11.65 -30.68 -1.78
C GLU A 114 -12.91 -31.26 -2.42
N PHE A 115 -12.74 -32.07 -3.47
CA PHE A 115 -13.84 -32.68 -4.24
C PHE A 115 -13.71 -34.20 -4.19
N ASP A 116 -14.73 -34.90 -4.71
CA ASP A 116 -14.76 -36.36 -4.74
C ASP A 116 -14.69 -36.98 -3.33
N LEU A 117 -15.42 -36.39 -2.37
CA LEU A 117 -15.50 -36.91 -1.01
C LEU A 117 -16.71 -37.83 -0.83
N GLU A 118 -16.60 -38.74 0.15
CA GLU A 118 -17.69 -39.62 0.61
C GLU A 118 -18.67 -38.89 1.55
N GLU A 119 -18.22 -37.82 2.20
CA GLU A 119 -19.00 -37.00 3.12
C GLU A 119 -18.69 -35.50 2.92
N GLY A 120 -19.57 -34.62 3.40
CA GLY A 120 -19.41 -33.16 3.30
C GLY A 120 -20.61 -32.46 2.66
N MET A 121 -20.36 -31.35 1.96
CA MET A 121 -21.38 -30.60 1.24
C MET A 121 -21.63 -31.19 -0.15
N LEU A 122 -22.89 -31.35 -0.54
CA LEU A 122 -23.22 -31.90 -1.85
C LEU A 122 -22.78 -30.96 -2.99
N ASP A 123 -21.99 -31.47 -3.94
CA ASP A 123 -21.61 -30.77 -5.15
C ASP A 123 -22.72 -30.87 -6.21
N ALA A 124 -23.49 -29.78 -6.37
CA ALA A 124 -24.58 -29.69 -7.32
C ALA A 124 -24.15 -29.98 -8.78
N ALA A 125 -22.89 -29.70 -9.14
CA ALA A 125 -22.38 -29.96 -10.49
C ALA A 125 -22.23 -31.46 -10.78
N ARG A 126 -22.12 -32.30 -9.74
CA ARG A 126 -21.92 -33.75 -9.84
C ARG A 126 -23.20 -34.57 -9.65
N LEU A 127 -24.33 -33.92 -9.35
CA LEU A 127 -25.65 -34.57 -9.28
C LEU A 127 -25.99 -35.47 -10.49
N PRO A 128 -25.67 -35.09 -11.75
CA PRO A 128 -25.95 -35.97 -12.89
C PRO A 128 -25.20 -37.32 -12.82
N ARG A 129 -24.01 -37.35 -12.21
CA ARG A 129 -23.19 -38.57 -12.07
C ARG A 129 -23.83 -39.56 -11.11
N ILE A 130 -24.54 -39.07 -10.08
CA ILE A 130 -25.32 -39.93 -9.16
C ILE A 130 -26.35 -40.75 -9.92
N ILE A 131 -26.94 -40.16 -10.97
CA ILE A 131 -27.96 -40.82 -11.81
C ILE A 131 -27.30 -41.75 -12.83
N MET A 132 -26.20 -41.32 -13.47
CA MET A 132 -25.57 -42.07 -14.55
C MET A 132 -24.68 -43.23 -14.08
N ASP A 133 -24.01 -43.09 -12.93
CA ASP A 133 -23.12 -44.10 -12.35
C ASP A 133 -23.30 -44.17 -10.82
N PRO A 134 -24.31 -44.92 -10.35
CA PRO A 134 -24.65 -45.01 -8.93
C PRO A 134 -23.60 -45.72 -8.06
N PHE A 135 -22.62 -46.40 -8.69
CA PHE A 135 -21.65 -47.22 -7.96
C PHE A 135 -20.44 -46.42 -7.48
N HIS A 136 -20.23 -45.18 -7.93
CA HIS A 136 -19.14 -44.29 -7.49
C HIS A 136 -19.61 -42.84 -7.21
N PRO A 137 -20.51 -42.59 -6.24
CA PRO A 137 -21.05 -41.27 -5.99
C PRO A 137 -20.17 -40.45 -5.03
N LEU A 138 -18.92 -40.18 -5.42
CA LEU A 138 -18.08 -39.17 -4.77
C LEU A 138 -18.56 -37.77 -5.16
N SER A 139 -19.71 -37.38 -4.60
CA SER A 139 -20.45 -36.16 -4.97
C SER A 139 -20.40 -35.10 -3.88
N PHE A 140 -19.59 -35.31 -2.85
CA PHE A 140 -19.40 -34.34 -1.79
C PHE A 140 -18.12 -33.53 -2.02
N LYS A 141 -18.15 -32.30 -1.53
CA LYS A 141 -17.04 -31.36 -1.47
C LYS A 141 -16.96 -30.78 -0.08
N GLN A 142 -15.75 -30.39 0.32
CA GLN A 142 -15.51 -29.76 1.62
C GLN A 142 -14.64 -28.53 1.42
N GLU A 143 -14.98 -27.44 2.10
CA GLU A 143 -14.14 -26.26 2.16
C GLU A 143 -12.97 -26.58 3.09
N LEU A 144 -11.74 -26.41 2.60
CA LEU A 144 -10.54 -26.54 3.42
C LEU A 144 -10.42 -25.30 4.28
N ASP A 145 -10.27 -25.52 5.58
CA ASP A 145 -10.07 -24.44 6.54
C ASP A 145 -8.64 -23.91 6.35
N MET A 146 -8.52 -22.64 6.02
CA MET A 146 -7.24 -21.97 5.84
C MET A 146 -7.06 -20.95 6.95
N GLU A 147 -5.93 -21.02 7.64
CA GLU A 147 -5.55 -20.00 8.62
C GLU A 147 -5.33 -18.67 7.90
N PHE A 148 -6.31 -17.77 7.99
CA PHE A 148 -6.15 -16.39 7.56
C PHE A 148 -5.12 -15.72 8.46
N ARG A 149 -4.04 -15.20 7.88
CA ARG A 149 -3.08 -14.39 8.62
C ARG A 149 -3.63 -12.98 8.74
N ASP A 150 -3.91 -12.55 9.97
CA ASP A 150 -4.16 -11.15 10.27
C ASP A 150 -2.96 -10.33 9.80
N THR A 151 -3.21 -9.39 8.88
CA THR A 151 -2.16 -8.58 8.29
C THR A 151 -2.22 -7.18 8.88
N VAL A 152 -1.20 -6.82 9.65
CA VAL A 152 -1.05 -5.47 10.22
C VAL A 152 -0.08 -4.68 9.34
N VAL A 153 -0.49 -3.49 8.92
CA VAL A 153 0.35 -2.52 8.23
C VAL A 153 0.62 -1.36 9.17
N THR A 154 1.89 -1.14 9.50
CA THR A 154 2.34 0.02 10.28
C THR A 154 3.05 0.99 9.34
N LEU A 155 2.57 2.23 9.26
CA LEU A 155 3.21 3.31 8.50
C LEU A 155 3.86 4.28 9.48
N LEU A 156 5.14 4.57 9.28
CA LEU A 156 5.87 5.61 10.03
C LEU A 156 6.11 6.79 9.09
N LEU A 157 5.58 7.95 9.45
CA LEU A 157 5.77 9.20 8.72
C LEU A 157 6.79 10.06 9.44
N ASP A 158 7.86 10.43 8.74
CA ASP A 158 8.90 11.32 9.25
C ASP A 158 8.49 12.79 9.04
N ASN A 159 8.62 13.60 10.09
CA ASN A 159 8.40 15.05 10.07
C ASN A 159 9.71 15.85 10.23
N SER A 160 10.86 15.23 9.90
CA SER A 160 12.16 15.90 9.92
C SER A 160 12.26 17.00 8.86
N GLY A 161 13.25 17.88 9.01
CA GLY A 161 13.51 18.98 8.07
C GLY A 161 13.71 18.53 6.61
N SER A 162 14.26 17.33 6.38
CA SER A 162 14.45 16.76 5.04
C SER A 162 13.16 16.36 4.35
N MET A 163 12.08 16.15 5.11
CA MET A 163 10.78 15.78 4.55
C MET A 163 10.00 16.99 4.02
N ARG A 164 10.46 18.22 4.31
CA ARG A 164 9.76 19.45 3.91
C ARG A 164 9.61 19.57 2.39
N GLY A 165 8.46 20.07 1.96
CA GLY A 165 8.15 20.30 0.54
C GLY A 165 7.63 19.04 -0.15
N ARG A 166 8.30 18.59 -1.22
CA ARG A 166 7.83 17.49 -2.06
C ARG A 166 7.80 16.11 -1.36
N PRO A 167 8.78 15.72 -0.52
CA PRO A 167 8.77 14.40 0.10
C PRO A 167 7.59 14.13 1.04
N ILE A 168 7.23 15.06 1.92
CA ILE A 168 6.06 14.91 2.81
C ILE A 168 4.75 14.88 2.04
N MET A 169 4.64 15.65 0.96
CA MET A 169 3.46 15.60 0.08
C MET A 169 3.31 14.23 -0.56
N VAL A 170 4.40 13.64 -1.07
CA VAL A 170 4.36 12.28 -1.63
C VAL A 170 4.03 11.25 -0.55
N ALA A 171 4.60 11.38 0.64
CA ALA A 171 4.29 10.49 1.76
C ALA A 171 2.81 10.56 2.16
N ALA A 172 2.24 11.77 2.24
CA ALA A 172 0.83 11.99 2.54
C ALA A 172 -0.13 11.47 1.45
N MET A 173 0.30 11.45 0.18
CA MET A 173 -0.49 10.87 -0.91
C MET A 173 -0.46 9.34 -0.94
N CYS A 174 0.56 8.72 -0.36
CA CYS A 174 0.75 7.27 -0.32
C CYS A 174 0.25 6.61 0.97
N ALA A 175 -0.12 7.41 1.97
CA ALA A 175 -0.68 7.00 3.25
C ALA A 175 -2.20 6.76 3.15
#